data_AF-A0A3D4NUS9-F1
#
_entry.id   AF-A0A3D4NUS9-F1
#
_cell.length_a   1.000
_cell.length_b   1.000
_cell.length_c   1.000
_cell.angle_alpha   90.00
_cell.angle_beta   90.00
_cell.angle_gamma   90.00
#
_symmetry.space_group_name_H-M   'P 1'
#
loop_
_entity.id
_entity.type
_entity.pdbx_description
1 polymer ?
#
loop_
_entity_poly.entity_id
_entity_poly.type
_entity_poly.pdbx_seq_one_letter_code
_entity_poly.pdbx_strand_id
1 'polypeptide(L)'
;MQWKCRGFSKPTRGCVPFWSASEQKLTNAIDSMKSTSNQQRFNALVLAADRQANDPIAALGGAGCKALTPINGVPMLHRVVNALQSSAHIGRITLVGPGRQLLDQDPLAGEWLRTGQINCLEPAATPSASALRGLEQD
;
A
#
# COMPACT_ATOMS: atom_id res chain seq x y z
N MET A 1 -47.69 -4.03 22.32
CA MET A 1 -47.16 -5.41 22.40
C MET A 1 -45.72 -5.38 22.86
N GLN A 2 -45.44 -5.93 24.04
CA GLN A 2 -44.12 -5.94 24.68
C GLN A 2 -43.79 -7.41 24.96
N TRP A 3 -42.78 -7.97 24.31
CA TRP A 3 -42.30 -9.32 24.59
C TRP A 3 -41.06 -9.26 25.47
N LYS A 4 -41.17 -9.97 26.59
CA LYS A 4 -40.26 -10.02 27.72
C LYS A 4 -39.53 -11.35 27.67
N CYS A 5 -38.29 -11.38 27.17
CA CYS A 5 -37.43 -12.55 27.32
C CYS A 5 -36.77 -12.50 28.70
N ARG A 6 -37.30 -13.31 29.62
CA ARG A 6 -36.69 -13.59 30.92
C ARG A 6 -35.57 -14.62 30.73
N GLY A 7 -34.43 -14.34 31.36
CA GLY A 7 -33.61 -15.36 32.01
C GLY A 7 -32.47 -15.93 31.18
N PHE A 8 -31.28 -15.35 31.34
CA PHE A 8 -30.10 -16.20 31.53
C PHE A 8 -29.24 -15.62 32.65
N SER A 9 -29.15 -16.40 33.72
CA SER A 9 -28.41 -16.15 34.94
C SER A 9 -26.93 -15.92 34.62
N LYS A 10 -26.32 -14.90 35.22
CA LYS A 10 -24.86 -14.75 35.26
C LYS A 10 -24.28 -15.99 35.97
N PRO A 11 -23.26 -16.68 35.41
CA PRO A 11 -22.49 -17.61 36.21
C PRO A 11 -21.64 -16.79 37.19
N THR A 12 -21.90 -17.05 38.46
CA THR A 12 -21.10 -16.69 39.62
C THR A 12 -19.65 -17.16 39.47
N ARG A 13 -18.75 -16.42 40.13
CA ARG A 13 -17.34 -16.72 40.33
C ARG A 13 -17.08 -18.23 40.55
N GLY A 14 -16.00 -18.73 39.95
CA GLY A 14 -15.33 -19.95 40.38
C GLY A 14 -15.45 -21.13 39.42
N CYS A 15 -14.83 -21.03 38.25
CA CYS A 15 -14.22 -22.17 37.54
C CYS A 15 -13.43 -21.60 36.36
N VAL A 16 -12.15 -21.28 36.60
CA VAL A 16 -11.20 -21.30 35.48
C VAL A 16 -11.14 -22.76 35.03
N PRO A 17 -11.43 -23.09 33.76
CA PRO A 17 -11.11 -24.41 33.28
C PRO A 17 -9.59 -24.56 33.48
N PHE A 18 -9.20 -25.60 34.22
CA PHE A 18 -7.82 -26.03 34.42
C PHE A 18 -7.32 -26.55 33.06
N TRP A 19 -7.03 -25.62 32.15
CA TRP A 19 -6.40 -25.91 30.88
C TRP A 19 -4.98 -26.36 31.19
N SER A 20 -4.65 -27.58 30.78
CA SER A 20 -3.32 -28.13 30.94
C SER A 20 -2.31 -27.19 30.28
N ALA A 21 -1.18 -26.95 30.96
CA ALA A 21 -0.04 -26.23 30.41
C ALA A 21 0.43 -26.82 29.06
N SER A 22 0.12 -28.08 28.76
CA SER A 22 0.44 -28.73 27.48
C SER A 22 -0.41 -28.24 26.31
N GLU A 23 -1.70 -27.97 26.49
CA GLU A 23 -2.59 -27.49 25.42
C GLU A 23 -2.37 -26.00 25.13
N GLN A 24 -2.14 -25.21 26.18
CA GLN A 24 -1.73 -23.80 26.03
C GLN A 24 -0.40 -23.67 25.29
N LYS A 25 0.56 -24.58 25.57
CA LYS A 25 1.85 -24.64 24.87
C LYS A 25 1.69 -25.06 23.42
N LEU A 26 0.73 -25.92 23.10
CA LEU A 26 0.41 -26.34 21.72
C LEU A 26 -0.26 -25.21 20.93
N THR A 27 -1.23 -24.49 21.50
CA THR A 27 -1.84 -23.33 20.84
C THR A 27 -0.82 -22.23 20.60
N ASN A 28 0.00 -21.89 21.61
CA ASN A 28 1.07 -20.89 21.48
C ASN A 28 2.15 -21.33 20.47
N ALA A 29 2.44 -22.63 20.36
CA ALA A 29 3.38 -23.15 19.36
C ALA A 29 2.79 -23.13 17.94
N ILE A 30 1.49 -23.43 17.78
CA ILE A 30 0.80 -23.36 16.50
C ILE A 30 0.66 -21.91 16.03
N ASP A 31 0.36 -20.98 16.94
CA ASP A 31 0.33 -19.54 16.64
C ASP A 31 1.74 -19.01 16.35
N SER A 32 2.77 -19.47 17.08
CA SER A 32 4.17 -19.17 16.79
C SER A 32 4.65 -19.74 15.44
N MET A 33 4.19 -20.94 15.05
CA MET A 33 4.50 -21.58 13.77
C MET A 33 3.71 -21.00 12.59
N LYS A 34 2.50 -20.47 12.80
CA LYS A 34 1.77 -19.68 11.78
C LYS A 34 2.30 -18.24 11.69
N SER A 35 2.84 -17.70 12.78
CA SER A 35 3.34 -16.32 12.89
C SER A 35 4.83 -16.15 12.59
N THR A 36 5.55 -17.21 12.20
CA THR A 36 6.93 -17.11 11.68
C THR A 36 6.98 -17.06 10.15
N SER A 37 5.87 -16.75 9.48
CA SER A 37 6.00 -15.93 8.28
C SER A 37 6.33 -14.52 8.75
N ASN A 38 7.62 -14.24 8.96
CA ASN A 38 8.10 -12.86 8.99
C ASN A 38 7.46 -12.19 7.76
N GLN A 39 6.52 -11.27 7.96
CA GLN A 39 5.76 -10.63 6.88
C GLN A 39 6.78 -9.84 6.06
N GLN A 40 7.42 -10.52 5.10
CA GLN A 40 8.49 -9.97 4.29
C GLN A 40 7.91 -8.75 3.59
N ARG A 41 8.49 -7.58 3.87
CA ARG A 41 8.12 -6.35 3.21
C ARG A 41 8.91 -6.24 1.91
N PHE A 42 8.22 -5.88 0.85
CA PHE A 42 8.78 -5.65 -0.47
C PHE A 42 8.90 -4.15 -0.73
N ASN A 43 9.89 -3.77 -1.52
CA ASN A 43 9.92 -2.46 -2.13
C ASN A 43 9.11 -2.49 -3.43
N ALA A 44 8.30 -1.47 -3.65
CA ALA A 44 7.51 -1.31 -4.86
C ALA A 44 8.14 -0.25 -5.76
N LEU A 45 8.56 -0.66 -6.95
CA LEU A 45 9.00 0.24 -8.01
C LEU A 45 7.86 0.45 -9.01
N VAL A 46 7.40 1.69 -9.18
CA VAL A 46 6.29 2.04 -10.07
C VAL A 46 6.80 2.85 -11.25
N LEU A 47 6.71 2.29 -12.45
CA LEU A 47 7.08 2.98 -13.69
C LEU A 47 5.89 3.83 -14.17
N ALA A 48 5.90 5.12 -13.87
CA ALA A 48 4.78 6.04 -14.10
C ALA A 48 5.13 7.19 -15.06
N ALA A 49 6.18 7.03 -15.85
CA ALA A 49 6.56 7.97 -16.91
C ALA A 49 5.82 7.72 -18.23
N ASP A 50 5.78 8.75 -19.08
CA ASP A 50 5.31 8.64 -20.46
C ASP A 50 6.43 8.33 -21.44
N ARG A 51 6.08 7.60 -22.50
CA ARG A 51 7.01 7.18 -23.54
C ARG A 51 7.13 8.19 -24.67
N GLN A 52 6.13 9.04 -24.85
CA GLN A 52 6.01 9.97 -25.96
C GLN A 52 5.51 11.31 -25.43
N ALA A 53 6.05 12.40 -25.94
CA ALA A 53 5.67 13.76 -25.52
C ALA A 53 4.18 14.08 -25.76
N ASN A 54 3.53 13.36 -26.69
CA ASN A 54 2.11 13.50 -27.02
C ASN A 54 1.33 12.20 -26.74
N ASP A 55 1.38 11.70 -25.52
CA ASP A 55 0.46 10.64 -25.12
C ASP A 55 -1.00 11.16 -25.22
N PRO A 56 -1.89 10.52 -26.00
CA PRO A 56 -3.25 11.01 -26.20
C PRO A 56 -4.05 11.16 -24.90
N ILE A 57 -3.79 10.28 -23.91
CA ILE A 57 -4.47 10.30 -22.62
C ILE A 57 -3.93 11.45 -21.76
N ALA A 58 -2.62 11.71 -21.82
CA ALA A 58 -2.03 12.87 -21.15
C ALA A 58 -2.58 14.19 -21.74
N ALA A 59 -2.69 14.27 -23.08
CA ALA A 59 -3.21 15.43 -23.78
C ALA A 59 -4.69 15.69 -23.46
N LEU A 60 -5.53 14.65 -23.50
CA LEU A 60 -6.95 14.76 -23.15
C LEU A 60 -7.17 15.09 -21.66
N GLY A 61 -6.25 14.64 -20.80
CA GLY A 61 -6.33 14.84 -19.36
C GLY A 61 -5.79 16.16 -18.85
N GLY A 62 -5.02 16.90 -19.67
CA GLY A 62 -4.39 18.16 -19.29
C GLY A 62 -3.31 18.07 -18.19
N ALA A 63 -2.98 16.87 -17.72
CA ALA A 63 -2.15 16.65 -16.53
C ALA A 63 -0.63 16.58 -16.83
N GLY A 64 -0.21 16.78 -18.09
CA GLY A 64 1.20 16.72 -18.51
C GLY A 64 1.84 15.33 -18.47
N CYS A 65 1.26 14.38 -17.74
CA CYS A 65 1.63 12.98 -17.73
C CYS A 65 0.39 12.08 -17.60
N LYS A 66 0.31 10.98 -18.35
CA LYS A 66 -0.85 10.08 -18.34
C LYS A 66 -1.11 9.53 -16.95
N ALA A 67 -0.07 9.25 -16.17
CA ALA A 67 -0.22 8.70 -14.82
C ALA A 67 -0.97 9.67 -13.90
N LEU A 68 -0.86 10.98 -14.16
CA LEU A 68 -1.59 12.03 -13.44
C LEU A 68 -2.95 12.37 -14.07
N THR A 69 -3.26 11.86 -15.27
CA THR A 69 -4.57 12.06 -15.89
C THR A 69 -5.68 11.49 -14.99
N PRO A 70 -6.70 12.30 -14.65
CA PRO A 70 -7.81 11.85 -13.83
C PRO A 70 -8.74 10.93 -14.61
N ILE A 71 -9.11 9.81 -14.00
CA ILE A 71 -10.21 8.95 -14.43
C ILE A 71 -11.27 9.04 -13.34
N ASN A 72 -12.52 9.39 -13.68
CA ASN A 72 -13.57 9.66 -12.69
C ASN A 72 -13.11 10.58 -11.54
N GLY A 73 -12.38 11.65 -11.87
CA GLY A 73 -11.94 12.67 -10.92
C GLY A 73 -10.71 12.32 -10.05
N VAL A 74 -10.14 11.11 -10.19
CA VAL A 74 -8.95 10.71 -9.41
C VAL A 74 -7.81 10.36 -10.38
N PRO A 75 -6.58 10.87 -10.17
CA PRO A 75 -5.41 10.46 -10.95
C PRO A 75 -5.15 8.95 -10.89
N MET A 76 -4.70 8.36 -12.00
CA MET A 76 -4.37 6.92 -12.04
C MET A 76 -3.27 6.56 -11.04
N LEU A 77 -2.24 7.40 -10.92
CA LEU A 77 -1.14 7.24 -9.98
C LEU A 77 -1.62 7.17 -8.53
N HIS A 78 -2.61 7.97 -8.15
CA HIS A 78 -3.09 8.01 -6.77
C HIS A 78 -3.70 6.68 -6.34
N ARG A 79 -4.42 6.03 -7.26
CA ARG A 79 -4.99 4.70 -7.00
C ARG A 79 -3.90 3.67 -6.74
N VAL A 80 -2.85 3.69 -7.55
CA VAL A 80 -1.72 2.75 -7.42
C VAL A 80 -0.99 2.99 -6.10
N VAL A 81 -0.62 4.22 -5.79
CA VAL A 81 0.10 4.55 -4.55
C VAL A 81 -0.75 4.23 -3.32
N ASN A 82 -2.02 4.62 -3.30
CA ASN A 82 -2.92 4.29 -2.18
C ASN A 82 -3.07 2.77 -1.97
N ALA A 83 -3.20 2.01 -3.06
CA ALA A 83 -3.29 0.55 -2.97
C ALA A 83 -2.00 -0.04 -2.38
N LEU A 84 -0.83 0.43 -2.82
CA LEU A 84 0.46 -0.01 -2.29
C LEU A 84 0.64 0.39 -0.82
N GLN A 85 0.31 1.62 -0.45
CA GLN A 85 0.38 2.12 0.94
C GLN A 85 -0.56 1.36 1.89
N SER A 86 -1.71 0.89 1.40
CA SER A 86 -2.67 0.11 2.19
C SER A 86 -2.21 -1.34 2.45
N SER A 87 -1.19 -1.81 1.74
CA SER A 87 -0.67 -3.18 1.88
C SER A 87 0.32 -3.29 3.03
N ALA A 88 0.07 -4.23 3.95
CA ALA A 88 1.03 -4.56 5.01
C ALA A 88 2.37 -5.12 4.50
N HIS A 89 2.40 -5.55 3.22
CA HIS A 89 3.58 -6.16 2.61
C HIS A 89 4.47 -5.15 1.88
N ILE A 90 4.10 -3.87 1.78
CA ILE A 90 4.93 -2.86 1.09
C ILE A 90 5.67 -2.02 2.12
N GLY A 91 6.99 -1.95 1.95
CA GLY A 91 7.90 -1.16 2.78
C GLY A 91 8.09 0.24 2.22
N ARG A 92 8.74 0.30 1.06
CA ARG A 92 9.11 1.51 0.35
C ARG A 92 8.39 1.55 -0.99
N ILE A 93 8.02 2.75 -1.44
CA ILE A 93 7.49 2.99 -2.77
C ILE A 93 8.41 3.98 -3.48
N THR A 94 8.92 3.58 -4.64
CA THR A 94 9.75 4.42 -5.50
C THR A 94 9.03 4.58 -6.84
N LEU A 95 8.75 5.81 -7.22
CA LEU A 95 8.17 6.17 -8.51
C LEU A 95 9.29 6.46 -9.51
N VAL A 96 9.17 5.99 -10.74
CA VAL A 96 10.01 6.42 -11.86
C VAL A 96 9.15 7.22 -12.83
N GLY A 97 9.32 8.55 -12.79
CA GLY A 97 8.33 9.50 -13.30
C GLY A 97 7.03 9.49 -12.49
N PRO A 98 6.06 10.40 -12.75
CA PRO A 98 6.17 11.65 -13.52
C PRO A 98 7.34 12.53 -13.05
N GLY A 99 7.76 13.48 -13.89
CA GLY A 99 8.86 14.40 -13.52
C GLY A 99 8.56 15.16 -12.24
N ARG A 100 9.61 15.47 -11.46
CA ARG A 100 9.46 16.03 -10.10
C ARG A 100 8.52 17.24 -10.01
N GLN A 101 8.63 18.16 -10.98
CA GLN A 101 7.79 19.36 -11.04
C GLN A 101 6.30 19.04 -11.15
N LEU A 102 5.91 18.01 -11.91
CA LEU A 102 4.50 17.61 -12.03
C LEU A 102 3.97 17.00 -10.72
N LEU A 103 4.82 16.24 -10.02
CA LEU A 103 4.46 15.67 -8.72
C LEU A 103 4.32 16.75 -7.65
N ASP A 104 5.19 17.75 -7.64
CA ASP A 104 5.10 18.87 -6.69
C ASP A 104 3.86 19.77 -6.96
N GLN A 105 3.34 19.80 -8.20
CA GLN A 105 2.11 20.50 -8.56
C GLN A 105 0.84 19.74 -8.16
N ASP A 106 0.93 18.42 -7.95
CA ASP A 106 -0.17 17.62 -7.41
C ASP A 106 -0.17 17.69 -5.88
N PRO A 107 -1.23 18.19 -5.22
CA PRO A 107 -1.23 18.37 -3.77
C PRO A 107 -1.00 17.08 -2.97
N LEU A 108 -1.51 15.94 -3.45
CA LEU A 108 -1.42 14.69 -2.73
C LEU A 108 -0.05 14.02 -2.98
N ALA A 109 0.39 14.01 -4.24
CA ALA A 109 1.70 13.45 -4.57
C ALA A 109 2.85 14.28 -3.97
N GLY A 110 2.74 15.60 -3.98
CA GLY A 110 3.67 16.52 -3.33
C GLY A 110 3.75 16.28 -1.82
N GLU A 111 2.62 16.04 -1.16
CA GLU A 111 2.59 15.69 0.27
C GLU A 111 3.28 14.36 0.55
N TRP A 112 3.06 13.33 -0.27
CA TRP A 112 3.74 12.05 -0.14
C TRP A 112 5.26 12.18 -0.30
N LEU A 113 5.72 13.01 -1.23
CA LEU A 113 7.15 13.28 -1.41
C LEU A 113 7.73 14.03 -0.20
N ARG A 114 7.03 15.06 0.29
CA ARG A 114 7.47 15.88 1.42
C ARG A 114 7.54 15.09 2.73
N THR A 115 6.60 14.17 2.93
CA THR A 115 6.54 13.29 4.12
C THR A 115 7.40 12.03 3.98
N GLY A 116 8.03 11.81 2.83
CA GLY A 116 8.87 10.64 2.56
C GLY A 116 8.09 9.33 2.40
N GLN A 117 6.78 9.40 2.15
CA GLN A 117 5.94 8.22 1.88
C GLN A 117 6.22 7.60 0.50
N ILE A 118 6.71 8.39 -0.44
CA ILE A 118 7.21 7.92 -1.74
C ILE A 118 8.56 8.57 -2.05
N ASN A 119 9.39 7.85 -2.80
CA ASN A 119 10.58 8.36 -3.45
C ASN A 119 10.33 8.54 -4.95
N CYS A 120 11.09 9.42 -5.60
CA CYS A 120 10.97 9.64 -7.05
C CYS A 120 12.34 9.55 -7.73
N LEU A 121 12.37 8.91 -8.89
CA LEU A 121 13.52 8.80 -9.78
C LEU A 121 13.16 9.34 -11.16
N GLU A 122 14.16 9.91 -11.82
CA GLU A 122 14.00 10.33 -13.21
C GLU A 122 13.94 9.12 -14.15
N PRO A 123 13.02 9.11 -15.14
CA PRO A 123 12.94 8.05 -16.13
C PRO A 123 14.21 7.88 -16.95
N ALA A 124 14.50 6.65 -17.35
CA ALA A 124 15.54 6.35 -18.34
C ALA A 124 14.95 6.26 -19.75
N ALA A 125 15.80 6.04 -20.76
CA ALA A 125 15.39 5.97 -22.17
C ALA A 125 14.36 4.86 -22.46
N THR A 126 14.31 3.81 -21.64
CA THR A 126 13.37 2.70 -21.77
C THR A 126 12.76 2.29 -20.42
N PRO A 127 11.60 1.60 -20.41
CA PRO A 127 11.02 1.07 -19.19
C PRO A 127 11.93 0.06 -18.47
N SER A 128 12.63 -0.80 -19.20
CA SER A 128 13.56 -1.77 -18.61
C SER A 128 14.80 -1.10 -18.02
N ALA A 129 15.34 -0.07 -18.67
CA ALA A 129 16.44 0.72 -18.12
C ALA A 129 16.00 1.48 -16.85
N SER A 130 14.75 1.96 -16.84
CA SER A 130 14.14 2.61 -15.67
C SER A 130 13.96 1.63 -14.51
N ALA A 131 13.51 0.40 -14.81
CA ALA A 131 13.40 -0.67 -13.84
C ALA A 131 14.76 -1.06 -13.24
N LEU A 132 15.77 -1.25 -14.10
CA LEU A 132 17.13 -1.55 -13.68
C LEU A 132 17.68 -0.46 -12.75
N ARG A 133 17.59 0.81 -13.16
CA ARG A 133 18.01 1.95 -12.33
C ARG A 133 17.30 1.96 -10.97
N GLY A 134 15.99 1.69 -10.94
CA GLY A 134 15.25 1.64 -9.69
C GLY A 134 15.69 0.51 -8.77
N LEU A 135 16.00 -0.66 -9.33
CA LEU A 135 16.54 -1.81 -8.57
C LEU A 135 17.95 -1.55 -8.03
N GLU A 136 18.77 -0.77 -8.74
CA GLU A 136 20.13 -0.43 -8.30
C GLU A 136 20.18 0.64 -7.20
N GLN A 137 19.07 1.37 -6.98
CA GLN A 137 18.98 2.49 -6.02
C GLN A 137 18.12 2.17 -4.79
N ASP A 138 17.64 0.93 -4.70
CA ASP A 138 16.85 0.40 -3.59
C ASP A 138 17.72 -0.25 -2.52
#